data_AF-A0A378MI96-F1
#
_entry.id   AF-A0A378MI96-F1
#
_cell.length_a   1.000
_cell.length_b   1.000
_cell.length_c   1.000
_cell.angle_alpha   90.00
_cell.angle_beta   90.00
_cell.angle_gamma   90.00
#
_symmetry.space_group_name_H-M   'P 1'
#
loop_
_entity.id
_entity.type
_entity.pdbx_description
1 polymer ?
#
loop_
_entity_poly.entity_id
_entity_poly.type
_entity_poly.pdbx_seq_one_letter_code
_entity_poly.pdbx_strand_id
1 'polypeptide(L)'
;MYKKLMKLGLVLILALSVVAGLNPPKATAAAKTISYYAKEGAYIYKGKSTKSKKLKLLNQNQKVGTKTSKKASYFKVKVGKTSGYVAKSQMYTKPTWVYKANYKNIFVYKNAKKTSSTHLKNAKGAYLVSHKKPGNYLVQITYKGKNYYTTSLNINIDYKVSKVRKAFKAIKHKTKRDYENQSAYSNYYYFVNKGRANQLKAKLKAYGFVENNNGDALYTFRYKGYDAGKYSDYNFRVAK
;
A
#
# COMPACT_ATOMS: atom_id res chain seq x y z
N MET A 1 26.53 -71.90 32.41
CA MET A 1 26.99 -73.19 31.86
C MET A 1 26.16 -73.54 30.64
N TYR A 2 26.85 -73.92 29.56
CA TYR A 2 26.41 -74.67 28.36
C TYR A 2 25.19 -74.17 27.56
N LYS A 3 25.39 -73.52 26.41
CA LYS A 3 25.80 -74.07 25.10
C LYS A 3 24.77 -75.02 24.46
N LYS A 4 24.34 -74.58 23.27
CA LYS A 4 24.04 -75.36 22.06
C LYS A 4 22.76 -76.20 22.03
N LEU A 5 21.83 -75.74 21.19
CA LEU A 5 21.08 -76.54 20.22
C LEU A 5 20.79 -75.60 19.03
N MET A 6 21.68 -75.53 18.03
CA MET A 6 21.59 -76.26 16.74
C MET A 6 20.21 -76.10 16.09
N LYS A 7 20.07 -75.12 15.17
CA LYS A 7 20.27 -75.27 13.71
C LYS A 7 19.44 -76.40 13.11
N LEU A 8 18.41 -76.08 12.33
CA LEU A 8 18.39 -76.23 10.88
C LEU A 8 17.03 -75.75 10.33
N GLY A 9 17.07 -74.94 9.28
CA GLY A 9 15.90 -74.41 8.60
C GLY A 9 16.32 -73.43 7.51
N LEU A 10 17.20 -73.92 6.64
CA LEU A 10 17.69 -73.23 5.45
C LEU A 10 16.62 -73.36 4.35
N VAL A 11 15.95 -72.25 3.98
CA VAL A 11 15.35 -72.15 2.65
C VAL A 11 15.68 -70.77 2.07
N LEU A 12 16.50 -70.89 1.03
CA LEU A 12 16.91 -69.95 0.00
C LEU A 12 15.71 -69.15 -0.56
N ILE A 13 15.94 -67.92 -1.05
CA ILE A 13 15.51 -67.42 -2.38
C ILE A 13 15.36 -65.87 -2.40
N LEU A 14 15.93 -65.30 -3.48
CA LEU A 14 15.68 -63.99 -4.12
C LEU A 14 16.41 -62.74 -3.63
N ALA A 15 17.66 -62.62 -4.09
CA ALA A 15 18.20 -61.34 -4.56
C ALA A 15 17.38 -60.84 -5.77
N LEU A 16 16.40 -59.96 -5.52
CA LEU A 16 15.80 -59.09 -6.53
C LEU A 16 16.25 -57.66 -6.24
N SER A 17 17.16 -57.21 -7.09
CA SER A 17 17.66 -55.86 -7.21
C SER A 17 16.53 -54.86 -7.48
N VAL A 18 16.10 -54.12 -6.46
CA VAL A 18 15.50 -52.81 -6.66
C VAL A 18 16.60 -51.79 -6.51
N VAL A 19 17.26 -51.47 -7.63
CA VAL A 19 17.97 -50.19 -7.80
C VAL A 19 16.90 -49.11 -7.76
N ALA A 20 16.45 -48.76 -6.54
CA ALA A 20 15.70 -47.54 -6.33
C ALA A 20 16.66 -46.41 -6.67
N GLY A 21 16.47 -45.82 -7.86
CA GLY A 21 17.18 -44.63 -8.29
C GLY A 21 17.04 -43.55 -7.22
N LEU A 22 18.05 -43.49 -6.34
CA LEU A 22 18.31 -42.39 -5.42
C LEU A 22 18.80 -41.20 -6.25
N ASN A 23 17.96 -40.70 -7.16
CA ASN A 23 18.07 -39.32 -7.55
C ASN A 23 17.56 -38.54 -6.33
N PRO A 24 18.44 -37.85 -5.56
CA PRO A 24 17.96 -36.98 -4.49
C PRO A 24 16.92 -36.05 -5.12
N PRO A 25 15.74 -35.86 -4.49
CA PRO A 25 14.71 -34.99 -5.04
C PRO A 25 15.36 -33.66 -5.35
N LYS A 26 15.44 -33.34 -6.66
CA LYS A 26 16.07 -32.13 -7.17
C LYS A 26 15.46 -30.99 -6.36
N ALA A 27 16.26 -30.37 -5.48
CA ALA A 27 15.77 -29.36 -4.57
C ALA A 27 15.14 -28.25 -5.42
N THR A 28 13.82 -28.27 -5.54
CA THR A 28 13.10 -27.26 -6.31
C THR A 28 13.31 -25.96 -5.58
N ALA A 29 14.18 -25.13 -6.15
CA ALA A 29 14.51 -23.81 -5.60
C ALA A 29 13.20 -23.11 -5.21
N ALA A 30 13.08 -22.78 -3.92
CA ALA A 30 11.85 -22.23 -3.38
C ALA A 30 11.40 -21.05 -4.25
N ALA A 31 10.19 -21.11 -4.79
CA ALA A 31 9.69 -20.10 -5.71
C ALA A 31 9.81 -18.70 -5.08
N LYS A 32 10.62 -17.84 -5.73
CA LYS A 32 10.92 -16.49 -5.24
C LYS A 32 9.63 -15.69 -5.10
N THR A 33 9.42 -15.13 -3.91
CA THR A 33 8.27 -14.24 -3.66
C THR A 33 8.53 -12.89 -4.32
N ILE A 34 7.60 -12.46 -5.17
CA ILE A 34 7.65 -11.17 -5.86
C ILE A 34 6.81 -10.17 -5.06
N SER A 35 7.34 -8.98 -4.84
CA SER A 35 6.65 -7.91 -4.13
C SER A 35 5.99 -6.93 -5.10
N TYR A 36 4.75 -6.56 -4.79
CA TYR A 36 3.99 -5.51 -5.46
C TYR A 36 3.40 -4.55 -4.42
N TYR A 37 2.92 -3.40 -4.87
CA TYR A 37 2.37 -2.34 -4.02
C TYR A 37 0.98 -1.95 -4.50
N ALA A 38 0.00 -1.95 -3.60
CA ALA A 38 -1.39 -1.67 -3.95
C ALA A 38 -1.58 -0.24 -4.48
N LYS A 39 -2.36 -0.09 -5.57
CA LYS A 39 -2.93 1.19 -5.98
C LYS A 39 -4.02 1.62 -5.00
N GLU A 40 -4.38 2.90 -5.04
CA GLU A 40 -5.58 3.37 -4.35
C GLU A 40 -6.80 2.55 -4.81
N GLY A 41 -7.61 2.07 -3.85
CA GLY A 41 -8.82 1.31 -4.14
C GLY A 41 -8.58 -0.13 -4.59
N ALA A 42 -7.37 -0.68 -4.43
CA ALA A 42 -7.10 -2.09 -4.69
C ALA A 42 -7.81 -3.00 -3.67
N TYR A 43 -8.41 -4.09 -4.15
CA TYR A 43 -9.06 -5.09 -3.30
C TYR A 43 -8.43 -6.46 -3.50
N ILE A 44 -8.47 -7.27 -2.44
CA ILE A 44 -8.41 -8.73 -2.54
C ILE A 44 -9.81 -9.23 -2.88
N TYR A 45 -9.94 -9.98 -3.96
CA TYR A 45 -11.16 -10.61 -4.43
C TYR A 45 -11.15 -12.11 -4.14
N LYS A 46 -12.33 -12.72 -3.97
CA LYS A 46 -12.48 -14.17 -3.79
C LYS A 46 -11.99 -14.97 -5.01
N GLY A 47 -12.25 -14.49 -6.23
CA GLY A 47 -11.82 -15.08 -7.49
C GLY A 47 -11.02 -14.12 -8.38
N LYS A 48 -10.57 -14.61 -9.55
CA LYS A 48 -9.78 -13.85 -10.55
C LYS A 48 -10.65 -12.88 -11.38
N SER A 49 -11.47 -12.08 -10.72
CA SER A 49 -12.35 -11.10 -11.38
C SER A 49 -12.61 -9.92 -10.45
N THR A 50 -12.61 -8.70 -10.97
CA THR A 50 -13.03 -7.49 -10.22
C THR A 50 -14.53 -7.48 -9.90
N LYS A 51 -15.33 -8.33 -10.58
CA LYS A 51 -16.75 -8.56 -10.29
C LYS A 51 -16.96 -9.56 -9.14
N SER A 52 -15.92 -10.31 -8.74
CA SER A 52 -16.00 -11.24 -7.61
C SER A 52 -16.19 -10.50 -6.29
N LYS A 53 -16.69 -11.20 -5.26
CA LYS A 53 -16.77 -10.70 -3.87
C LYS A 53 -15.45 -10.05 -3.43
N LYS A 54 -15.52 -8.79 -3.00
CA LYS A 54 -14.43 -8.04 -2.37
C LYS A 54 -14.24 -8.54 -0.94
N LEU A 55 -13.05 -9.04 -0.62
CA LEU A 55 -12.72 -9.60 0.69
C LEU A 55 -12.05 -8.57 1.60
N LYS A 56 -11.13 -7.78 1.05
CA LYS A 56 -10.36 -6.80 1.83
C LYS A 56 -9.90 -5.65 0.94
N LEU A 57 -10.15 -4.42 1.37
CA LEU A 57 -9.53 -3.23 0.80
C LEU A 57 -8.07 -3.15 1.25
N LEU A 58 -7.15 -2.93 0.31
CA LEU A 58 -5.75 -2.71 0.60
C LEU A 58 -5.47 -1.21 0.77
N ASN A 59 -4.56 -0.88 1.69
CA ASN A 59 -4.07 0.50 1.78
C ASN A 59 -3.24 0.82 0.54
N GLN A 60 -3.32 2.04 0.00
CA GLN A 60 -2.41 2.43 -1.08
C GLN A 60 -0.96 2.24 -0.61
N ASN A 61 -0.11 1.76 -1.51
CA ASN A 61 1.28 1.39 -1.28
C ASN A 61 1.48 0.28 -0.24
N GLN A 62 0.43 -0.43 0.17
CA GLN A 62 0.58 -1.65 0.95
C GLN A 62 1.38 -2.68 0.13
N LYS A 63 2.50 -3.14 0.69
CA LYS A 63 3.33 -4.18 0.10
C LYS A 63 2.60 -5.52 0.19
N VAL A 64 2.55 -6.25 -0.92
CA VAL A 64 1.94 -7.57 -1.03
C VAL A 64 2.90 -8.51 -1.74
N GLY A 65 3.18 -9.66 -1.14
CA GLY A 65 3.98 -10.72 -1.73
C GLY A 65 3.12 -11.74 -2.49
N THR A 66 3.62 -12.24 -3.61
CA THR A 66 2.99 -13.32 -4.38
C THR A 66 4.05 -14.25 -4.99
N LYS A 67 3.69 -15.52 -5.18
CA LYS A 67 4.45 -16.48 -6.00
C LYS A 67 3.84 -16.64 -7.41
N THR A 68 2.73 -15.95 -7.70
CA THR A 68 2.11 -15.99 -9.02
C THR A 68 3.01 -15.35 -10.08
N SER A 69 3.03 -15.91 -11.28
CA SER A 69 3.80 -15.39 -12.41
C SER A 69 3.54 -13.91 -12.70
N LYS A 70 4.60 -13.16 -13.04
CA LYS A 70 4.52 -11.74 -13.44
C LYS A 70 3.63 -11.49 -14.66
N LYS A 71 3.43 -12.52 -15.50
CA LYS A 71 2.58 -12.46 -16.70
C LYS A 71 1.09 -12.60 -16.38
N ALA A 72 0.72 -13.09 -15.19
CA ALA A 72 -0.67 -13.26 -14.81
C ALA A 72 -1.43 -11.92 -14.69
N SER A 73 -2.71 -11.93 -15.03
CA SER A 73 -3.63 -10.79 -14.85
C SER A 73 -4.07 -10.60 -13.39
N TYR A 74 -3.99 -11.66 -12.58
CA TYR A 74 -4.29 -11.65 -11.15
C TYR A 74 -3.19 -12.34 -10.36
N PHE A 75 -2.88 -11.80 -9.18
CA PHE A 75 -1.93 -12.37 -8.25
C PHE A 75 -2.64 -13.02 -7.08
N LYS A 76 -2.32 -14.28 -6.78
CA LYS A 76 -2.79 -14.94 -5.56
C LYS A 76 -1.96 -14.41 -4.39
N VAL A 77 -2.62 -13.88 -3.37
CA VAL A 77 -1.97 -13.19 -2.24
C VAL A 77 -2.58 -13.61 -0.92
N LYS A 78 -1.82 -13.45 0.15
CA LYS A 78 -2.28 -13.57 1.55
C LYS A 78 -1.85 -12.33 2.31
N VAL A 79 -2.79 -11.65 2.96
CA VAL A 79 -2.56 -10.46 3.78
C VAL A 79 -3.23 -10.68 5.12
N GLY A 80 -2.44 -10.97 6.15
CA GLY A 80 -2.95 -11.45 7.43
C GLY A 80 -3.75 -12.75 7.24
N LYS A 81 -4.97 -12.79 7.77
CA LYS A 81 -5.89 -13.94 7.65
C LYS A 81 -6.60 -14.03 6.30
N THR A 82 -6.54 -12.99 5.46
CA THR A 82 -7.26 -12.95 4.18
C THR A 82 -6.39 -13.49 3.05
N SER A 83 -6.87 -14.52 2.35
CA SER A 83 -6.29 -15.02 1.10
C SER A 83 -7.23 -14.75 -0.07
N GLY A 84 -6.70 -14.47 -1.25
CA GLY A 84 -7.50 -14.27 -2.46
C GLY A 84 -6.66 -13.77 -3.63
N TYR A 85 -7.28 -13.02 -4.53
CA TYR A 85 -6.67 -12.54 -5.77
C TYR A 85 -6.69 -11.01 -5.85
N VAL A 86 -5.61 -10.41 -6.33
CA VAL A 86 -5.55 -8.96 -6.62
C VAL A 86 -5.26 -8.78 -8.10
N ALA A 87 -6.01 -7.90 -8.77
CA ALA A 87 -5.78 -7.61 -10.19
C ALA A 87 -4.42 -6.92 -10.38
N LYS A 88 -3.64 -7.35 -11.37
CA LYS A 88 -2.35 -6.73 -11.73
C LYS A 88 -2.50 -5.25 -12.06
N SER A 89 -3.62 -4.87 -12.69
CA SER A 89 -3.95 -3.47 -13.00
C SER A 89 -4.12 -2.59 -11.76
N GLN A 90 -4.34 -3.18 -10.58
CA GLN A 90 -4.46 -2.49 -9.29
C GLN A 90 -3.16 -2.53 -8.47
N MET A 91 -2.03 -2.89 -9.07
CA MET A 91 -0.74 -2.97 -8.40
C MET A 91 0.33 -2.15 -9.13
N TYR A 92 1.33 -1.68 -8.36
CA TYR A 92 2.59 -1.14 -8.82
C TYR A 92 3.74 -2.09 -8.46
N THR A 93 4.88 -1.97 -9.15
CA THR A 93 6.11 -2.71 -8.84
C THR A 93 6.96 -2.04 -7.76
N LYS A 94 6.67 -0.78 -7.43
CA LYS A 94 7.30 0.02 -6.38
C LYS A 94 6.27 0.97 -5.75
N PRO A 95 6.49 1.47 -4.52
CA PRO A 95 5.62 2.48 -3.92
C PRO A 95 5.44 3.66 -4.89
N THR A 96 4.22 4.16 -5.01
CA THR A 96 3.90 5.23 -5.95
C THR A 96 2.90 6.22 -5.34
N TRP A 97 3.25 7.50 -5.38
CA TRP A 97 2.39 8.64 -5.04
C TRP A 97 2.05 9.42 -6.30
N VAL A 98 0.85 9.98 -6.37
CA VAL A 98 0.31 10.62 -7.58
C VAL A 98 -0.06 12.07 -7.29
N TYR A 99 0.48 13.01 -8.02
CA TYR A 99 0.21 14.44 -7.83
C TYR A 99 -0.46 14.99 -9.09
N LYS A 100 -1.08 16.16 -8.95
CA LYS A 100 -1.47 16.98 -10.10
C LYS A 100 -0.58 18.21 -10.16
N ALA A 101 -0.18 18.62 -11.36
CA ALA A 101 0.51 19.88 -11.54
C ALA A 101 -0.43 21.06 -11.30
N ASN A 102 0.00 22.07 -10.54
CA ASN A 102 -0.79 23.30 -10.31
C ASN A 102 -0.74 24.28 -11.49
N TYR A 103 0.36 24.23 -12.25
CA TYR A 103 0.65 25.16 -13.32
C TYR A 103 0.93 24.42 -14.62
N LYS A 104 0.77 25.14 -15.74
CA LYS A 104 1.43 24.76 -16.99
C LYS A 104 2.93 25.01 -16.80
N ASN A 105 3.78 24.23 -17.46
CA ASN A 105 5.24 24.39 -17.42
C ASN A 105 5.81 24.42 -15.98
N ILE A 106 5.73 23.32 -15.23
CA ILE A 106 6.20 23.33 -13.83
C ILE A 106 7.71 23.52 -13.73
N PHE A 107 8.15 24.38 -12.80
CA PHE A 107 9.55 24.54 -12.46
C PHE A 107 10.05 23.33 -11.67
N VAL A 108 11.20 22.79 -12.10
CA VAL A 108 11.82 21.63 -11.47
C VAL A 108 13.33 21.76 -11.37
N TYR A 109 13.90 21.10 -10.40
CA TYR A 109 15.33 20.87 -10.25
C TYR A 109 15.71 19.49 -10.80
N LYS A 110 16.90 19.38 -11.39
CA LYS A 110 17.46 18.10 -11.86
C LYS A 110 17.92 17.20 -10.71
N ASN A 111 18.18 17.77 -9.53
CA ASN A 111 18.62 17.04 -8.35
C ASN A 111 18.12 17.71 -7.05
N ALA A 112 18.25 17.00 -5.93
CA ALA A 112 17.76 17.46 -4.62
C ALA A 112 18.58 18.63 -4.04
N LYS A 113 19.85 18.77 -4.46
CA LYS A 113 20.74 19.89 -4.07
C LYS A 113 20.40 21.18 -4.81
N LYS A 114 19.44 21.15 -5.74
CA LYS A 114 18.94 22.30 -6.51
C LYS A 114 20.00 23.01 -7.36
N THR A 115 21.08 22.32 -7.75
CA THR A 115 22.18 22.95 -8.49
C THR A 115 21.87 23.24 -9.96
N SER A 116 20.77 22.71 -10.49
CA SER A 116 20.30 22.98 -11.86
C SER A 116 18.80 22.83 -11.94
N SER A 117 18.16 23.72 -12.71
CA SER A 117 16.70 23.76 -12.89
C SER A 117 16.30 23.83 -14.37
N THR A 118 15.03 23.52 -14.62
CA THR A 118 14.37 23.64 -15.92
C THR A 118 12.85 23.70 -15.72
N HIS A 119 12.10 23.90 -16.81
CA HIS A 119 10.65 23.82 -16.81
C HIS A 119 10.20 22.57 -17.58
N LEU A 120 9.31 21.77 -17.00
CA LEU A 120 8.71 20.64 -17.70
C LEU A 120 7.45 21.09 -18.42
N LYS A 121 7.41 20.97 -19.75
CA LYS A 121 6.20 21.31 -20.53
C LYS A 121 5.04 20.36 -20.19
N ASN A 122 4.08 20.81 -19.40
CA ASN A 122 2.90 20.04 -18.98
C ASN A 122 1.63 20.90 -19.01
N ALA A 123 0.47 20.24 -19.04
CA ALA A 123 -0.81 20.89 -18.78
C ALA A 123 -1.06 21.06 -17.27
N LYS A 124 -1.77 22.13 -16.89
CA LYS A 124 -2.32 22.26 -15.53
C LYS A 124 -3.23 21.07 -15.24
N GLY A 125 -3.09 20.48 -14.05
CA GLY A 125 -3.83 19.29 -13.65
C GLY A 125 -3.26 17.96 -14.15
N ALA A 126 -2.20 17.97 -14.96
CA ALA A 126 -1.54 16.75 -15.44
C ALA A 126 -1.05 15.89 -14.28
N TYR A 127 -1.19 14.57 -14.41
CA TYR A 127 -0.73 13.62 -13.40
C TYR A 127 0.80 13.50 -13.43
N LEU A 128 1.39 13.61 -12.24
CA LEU A 128 2.80 13.38 -11.97
C LEU A 128 2.90 12.25 -10.95
N VAL A 129 3.96 11.45 -11.00
CA VAL A 129 4.14 10.35 -10.04
C VAL A 129 5.44 10.49 -9.29
N SER A 130 5.52 9.92 -8.09
CA SER A 130 6.77 9.76 -7.36
C SER A 130 6.88 8.35 -6.84
N HIS A 131 8.11 7.84 -6.78
CA HIS A 131 8.42 6.57 -6.14
C HIS A 131 9.16 6.73 -4.82
N LYS A 132 9.36 7.98 -4.38
CA LYS A 132 9.87 8.31 -3.06
C LYS A 132 8.72 8.75 -2.17
N LYS A 133 8.84 8.42 -0.89
CA LYS A 133 7.91 8.91 0.13
C LYS A 133 7.88 10.46 0.06
N PRO A 134 6.69 11.09 0.09
CA PRO A 134 6.57 12.53 -0.03
C PRO A 134 7.26 13.23 1.15
N GLY A 135 7.94 14.35 0.87
CA GLY A 135 8.51 15.25 1.87
C GLY A 135 7.69 16.52 2.04
N ASN A 136 8.02 17.36 3.03
CA ASN A 136 7.26 18.57 3.36
C ASN A 136 7.33 19.65 2.27
N TYR A 137 8.49 19.81 1.64
CA TYR A 137 8.71 20.92 0.70
C TYR A 137 9.26 20.49 -0.65
N LEU A 138 10.29 19.65 -0.69
CA LEU A 138 10.90 19.19 -1.95
C LEU A 138 10.46 17.75 -2.27
N VAL A 139 9.78 17.58 -3.40
CA VAL A 139 9.15 16.34 -3.80
C VAL A 139 9.81 15.84 -5.07
N GLN A 140 10.29 14.59 -5.06
CA GLN A 140 10.73 13.95 -6.29
C GLN A 140 9.51 13.62 -7.14
N ILE A 141 9.57 13.87 -8.44
CA ILE A 141 8.58 13.42 -9.43
C ILE A 141 9.28 12.68 -10.57
N THR A 142 8.57 11.80 -11.24
CA THR A 142 8.98 11.14 -12.48
C THR A 142 8.14 11.70 -13.62
N TYR A 143 8.81 12.22 -14.64
CA TYR A 143 8.20 12.79 -15.83
C TYR A 143 8.94 12.26 -17.07
N LYS A 144 8.20 11.65 -18.01
CA LYS A 144 8.76 10.99 -19.21
C LYS A 144 9.97 10.08 -18.90
N GLY A 145 9.84 9.27 -17.86
CA GLY A 145 10.88 8.31 -17.42
C GLY A 145 12.06 8.92 -16.64
N LYS A 146 12.17 10.25 -16.55
CA LYS A 146 13.25 10.94 -15.82
C LYS A 146 12.77 11.44 -14.47
N ASN A 147 13.66 11.44 -13.48
CA ASN A 147 13.37 11.96 -12.15
C ASN A 147 13.77 13.44 -12.05
N TYR A 148 12.90 14.22 -11.45
CA TYR A 148 13.09 15.64 -11.13
C TYR A 148 12.66 15.91 -9.70
N TYR A 149 12.95 17.10 -9.20
CA TYR A 149 12.50 17.55 -7.89
C TYR A 149 11.73 18.85 -8.06
N THR A 150 10.58 18.99 -7.42
CA THR A 150 9.79 20.22 -7.45
C THR A 150 9.29 20.56 -6.06
N THR A 151 8.94 21.81 -5.82
CA THR A 151 8.37 22.21 -4.54
C THR A 151 6.93 21.70 -4.44
N SER A 152 6.44 21.46 -3.21
CA SER A 152 5.04 21.13 -2.95
C SER A 152 4.07 22.21 -3.44
N LEU A 153 4.54 23.44 -3.67
CA LEU A 153 3.73 24.54 -4.26
C LEU A 153 3.37 24.32 -5.74
N ASN A 154 4.21 23.60 -6.49
CA ASN A 154 3.99 23.34 -7.92
C ASN A 154 3.06 22.17 -8.21
N ILE A 155 2.70 21.43 -7.17
CA ILE A 155 1.91 20.21 -7.26
C ILE A 155 0.82 20.21 -6.19
N ASN A 156 -0.18 19.36 -6.35
CA ASN A 156 -1.30 19.33 -5.42
C ASN A 156 -1.89 17.93 -5.30
N ILE A 157 -2.43 17.65 -4.12
CA ILE A 157 -3.16 16.43 -3.79
C ILE A 157 -4.65 16.71 -3.50
N ASP A 158 -5.17 17.89 -3.84
CA ASP A 158 -6.55 18.31 -3.55
C ASP A 158 -7.61 17.35 -4.08
N TYR A 159 -7.32 16.67 -5.19
CA TYR A 159 -8.20 15.63 -5.72
C TYR A 159 -8.34 14.41 -4.77
N LYS A 160 -7.34 14.15 -3.92
CA LYS A 160 -7.41 13.18 -2.82
C LYS A 160 -8.03 13.82 -1.58
N VAL A 161 -7.68 15.05 -1.27
CA VAL A 161 -8.27 15.79 -0.14
C VAL A 161 -9.79 15.92 -0.30
N SER A 162 -10.30 16.13 -1.52
CA SER A 162 -11.73 16.15 -1.81
C SER A 162 -12.41 14.81 -1.53
N LYS A 163 -11.73 13.68 -1.80
CA LYS A 163 -12.20 12.34 -1.40
C LYS A 163 -12.28 12.19 0.11
N VAL A 164 -11.32 12.76 0.85
CA VAL A 164 -11.37 12.80 2.33
C VAL A 164 -12.58 13.59 2.81
N ARG A 165 -12.81 14.81 2.27
CA ARG A 165 -14.00 15.61 2.60
C ARG A 165 -15.29 14.85 2.30
N LYS A 166 -15.39 14.20 1.13
CA LYS A 166 -16.55 13.38 0.77
C LYS A 166 -16.74 12.22 1.75
N ALA A 167 -15.66 11.55 2.14
CA ALA A 167 -15.69 10.47 3.12
C ALA A 167 -16.14 10.98 4.50
N PHE A 168 -15.61 12.12 4.97
CA PHE A 168 -16.02 12.77 6.21
C PHE A 168 -17.52 13.09 6.20
N LYS A 169 -18.02 13.75 5.15
CA LYS A 169 -19.44 14.10 5.01
C LYS A 169 -20.36 12.87 5.02
N ALA A 170 -19.90 11.75 4.50
CA ALA A 170 -20.66 10.50 4.47
C ALA A 170 -20.74 9.78 5.83
N ILE A 171 -19.77 10.01 6.72
CA ILE A 171 -19.70 9.32 8.02
C ILE A 171 -20.05 10.22 9.20
N LYS A 172 -19.91 11.55 9.07
CA LYS A 172 -20.19 12.51 10.15
C LYS A 172 -21.62 12.36 10.65
N HIS A 173 -21.82 12.59 11.94
CA HIS A 173 -23.18 12.66 12.47
C HIS A 173 -23.92 13.89 11.91
N LYS A 174 -25.23 13.78 11.70
CA LYS A 174 -26.04 14.92 11.22
C LYS A 174 -26.31 15.94 12.32
N THR A 175 -26.49 15.49 13.57
CA THR A 175 -26.96 16.33 14.69
C THR A 175 -25.97 16.45 15.86
N LYS A 176 -24.77 15.84 15.76
CA LYS A 176 -23.70 15.99 16.78
C LYS A 176 -22.65 16.98 16.26
N ARG A 177 -21.79 17.45 17.16
CA ARG A 177 -20.73 18.45 16.91
C ARG A 177 -19.57 17.93 16.02
N ASP A 178 -19.82 17.04 15.07
CA ASP A 178 -18.82 16.63 14.08
C ASP A 178 -18.73 17.72 12.99
N TYR A 179 -17.57 18.37 12.82
CA TYR A 179 -17.39 19.43 11.83
C TYR A 179 -16.03 19.36 11.10
N GLU A 180 -15.92 20.07 9.98
CA GLU A 180 -14.67 20.27 9.27
C GLU A 180 -14.29 21.75 9.26
N ASN A 181 -13.00 22.05 9.35
CA ASN A 181 -12.45 23.39 9.18
C ASN A 181 -11.32 23.35 8.16
N GLN A 182 -11.32 24.27 7.20
CA GLN A 182 -10.33 24.33 6.12
C GLN A 182 -9.44 25.56 6.30
N SER A 183 -8.13 25.36 6.28
CA SER A 183 -7.14 26.44 6.19
C SER A 183 -6.40 26.39 4.85
N ALA A 184 -5.51 27.35 4.61
CA ALA A 184 -4.66 27.37 3.41
C ALA A 184 -3.82 26.08 3.26
N TYR A 185 -3.32 25.51 4.37
CA TYR A 185 -2.34 24.42 4.35
C TYR A 185 -2.88 23.08 4.81
N SER A 186 -4.03 23.04 5.46
CA SER A 186 -4.56 21.81 6.05
C SER A 186 -6.08 21.82 6.10
N ASN A 187 -6.65 20.62 6.18
CA ASN A 187 -8.03 20.45 6.63
C ASN A 187 -8.04 19.76 7.98
N TYR A 188 -8.94 20.22 8.83
CA TYR A 188 -9.23 19.63 10.13
C TYR A 188 -10.59 18.95 10.10
N TYR A 189 -10.67 17.75 10.65
CA TYR A 189 -11.90 16.96 10.76
C TYR A 189 -12.10 16.55 12.20
N TYR A 190 -13.20 16.95 12.80
CA TYR A 190 -13.50 16.74 14.21
C TYR A 190 -14.64 15.72 14.37
N PHE A 191 -14.49 14.84 15.34
CA PHE A 191 -15.49 13.84 15.72
C PHE A 191 -15.63 13.78 17.24
N VAL A 192 -16.87 13.65 17.71
CA VAL A 192 -17.16 13.33 19.12
C VAL A 192 -17.30 11.82 19.37
N ASN A 193 -16.97 10.98 18.37
CA ASN A 193 -17.11 9.53 18.45
C ASN A 193 -15.90 8.81 17.85
N LYS A 194 -15.29 7.93 18.65
CA LYS A 194 -14.09 7.16 18.30
C LYS A 194 -14.30 6.23 17.10
N GLY A 195 -15.48 5.61 17.00
CA GLY A 195 -15.83 4.70 15.91
C GLY A 195 -15.80 5.39 14.56
N ARG A 196 -16.47 6.55 14.44
CA ARG A 196 -16.46 7.37 13.21
C ARG A 196 -15.07 7.93 12.89
N ALA A 197 -14.34 8.39 13.90
CA ALA A 197 -12.95 8.80 13.72
C ALA A 197 -12.09 7.66 13.14
N ASN A 198 -12.21 6.45 13.67
CA ASN A 198 -11.51 5.27 13.16
C ASN A 198 -11.90 4.92 11.71
N GLN A 199 -13.17 5.15 11.32
CA GLN A 199 -13.60 5.01 9.94
C GLN A 199 -12.88 6.00 9.01
N LEU A 200 -12.75 7.28 9.40
CA LEU A 200 -11.99 8.26 8.59
C LEU A 200 -10.50 7.89 8.53
N LYS A 201 -9.91 7.48 9.65
CA LYS A 201 -8.51 7.03 9.71
C LYS A 201 -8.24 5.89 8.73
N ALA A 202 -9.14 4.92 8.65
CA ALA A 202 -9.04 3.82 7.69
C ALA A 202 -9.13 4.31 6.23
N LYS A 203 -10.05 5.25 5.93
CA LYS A 203 -10.17 5.86 4.59
C LYS A 203 -8.91 6.65 4.19
N LEU A 204 -8.35 7.44 5.10
CA LEU A 204 -7.11 8.19 4.89
C LEU A 204 -5.94 7.25 4.51
N LYS A 205 -5.75 6.16 5.26
CA LYS A 205 -4.75 5.13 4.94
C LYS A 205 -5.02 4.46 3.59
N ALA A 206 -6.29 4.19 3.26
CA ALA A 206 -6.66 3.66 1.96
C ALA A 206 -6.36 4.62 0.79
N TYR A 207 -6.48 5.93 1.02
CA TYR A 207 -6.12 6.98 0.06
C TYR A 207 -4.62 7.28 0.00
N GLY A 208 -3.79 6.55 0.76
CA GLY A 208 -2.34 6.66 0.75
C GLY A 208 -1.78 7.71 1.69
N PHE A 209 -2.59 8.27 2.58
CA PHE A 209 -2.07 9.12 3.63
C PHE A 209 -1.40 8.27 4.72
N VAL A 210 -0.30 8.80 5.25
CA VAL A 210 0.49 8.20 6.32
C VAL A 210 0.34 9.04 7.58
N GLU A 211 0.24 8.38 8.73
CA GLU A 211 0.17 9.07 10.00
C GLU A 211 1.53 9.74 10.29
N ASN A 212 1.55 11.05 10.53
CA ASN A 212 2.74 11.83 10.87
C ASN A 212 2.41 12.82 11.99
N ASN A 213 2.89 12.53 13.20
CA ASN A 213 2.68 13.41 14.35
C ASN A 213 3.68 14.57 14.40
N ASN A 214 4.78 14.49 13.63
CA ASN A 214 5.94 15.38 13.76
C ASN A 214 6.02 16.47 12.67
N GLY A 215 5.07 16.54 11.73
CA GLY A 215 5.07 17.60 10.73
C GLY A 215 3.99 17.45 9.66
N ASP A 216 3.88 18.48 8.83
CA ASP A 216 2.89 18.57 7.76
C ASP A 216 3.57 18.32 6.41
N ALA A 217 3.49 17.08 5.94
CA ALA A 217 3.95 16.69 4.61
C ALA A 217 2.77 16.34 3.71
N LEU A 218 2.93 16.48 2.40
CA LEU A 218 1.98 15.89 1.46
C LEU A 218 1.74 14.43 1.80
N TYR A 219 0.49 13.97 1.65
CA TYR A 219 0.08 12.61 2.02
C TYR A 219 0.30 12.25 3.49
N THR A 220 0.24 13.23 4.39
CA THR A 220 0.25 12.93 5.82
C THR A 220 -1.01 13.37 6.53
N PHE A 221 -1.33 12.70 7.63
CA PHE A 221 -2.33 13.14 8.57
C PHE A 221 -1.82 13.02 10.00
N ARG A 222 -2.26 13.92 10.88
CA ARG A 222 -2.09 13.81 12.33
C ARG A 222 -3.42 13.40 12.93
N TYR A 223 -3.40 12.44 13.85
CA TYR A 223 -4.57 12.03 14.62
C TYR A 223 -4.34 12.34 16.09
N LYS A 224 -5.24 13.11 16.70
CA LYS A 224 -5.24 13.38 18.13
C LYS A 224 -6.60 12.98 18.70
N GLY A 225 -6.58 12.05 19.67
CA GLY A 225 -7.72 11.77 20.53
C GLY A 225 -7.47 12.41 21.88
N TYR A 226 -8.42 13.18 22.37
CA TYR A 226 -8.41 13.77 23.69
C TYR A 226 -9.62 13.23 24.47
N ASP A 227 -9.42 12.92 25.74
CA ASP A 227 -10.46 12.41 26.63
C ASP A 227 -10.43 13.23 27.92
N ALA A 228 -11.41 14.12 28.10
CA ALA A 228 -11.56 14.99 29.27
C ALA A 228 -12.83 14.62 30.03
N GLY A 229 -12.88 13.39 30.54
CA GLY A 229 -14.00 12.90 31.33
C GLY A 229 -15.30 12.79 30.52
N LYS A 230 -16.20 13.78 30.64
CA LYS A 230 -17.52 13.76 29.96
C LYS A 230 -17.45 14.00 28.46
N TYR A 231 -16.31 14.43 27.92
CA TYR A 231 -16.12 14.73 26.51
C TYR A 231 -14.87 14.05 25.96
N SER A 232 -15.04 13.34 24.85
CA SER A 232 -13.92 12.82 24.06
C SER A 232 -13.98 13.39 22.65
N ASP A 233 -12.90 14.04 22.23
CA ASP A 233 -12.77 14.64 20.91
C ASP A 233 -11.66 13.97 20.11
N TYR A 234 -11.95 13.67 18.85
CA TYR A 234 -11.03 13.02 17.94
C TYR A 234 -10.88 13.91 16.71
N ASN A 235 -9.67 14.40 16.46
CA ASN A 235 -9.39 15.26 15.31
C ASN A 235 -8.33 14.68 14.38
N PHE A 236 -8.53 14.95 13.09
CA PHE A 236 -7.57 14.68 12.04
C PHE A 236 -7.15 15.99 11.40
N ARG A 237 -5.85 16.24 11.35
CA ARG A 237 -5.27 17.26 10.47
C ARG A 237 -4.72 16.58 9.23
N VAL A 238 -5.14 16.99 8.05
CA VAL A 238 -4.71 16.44 6.76
C VAL A 238 -4.02 17.54 5.96
N ALA A 239 -2.77 17.30 5.57
CA ALA A 239 -1.99 18.24 4.76
C ALA A 239 -2.55 18.32 3.32
N LYS A 240 -2.42 19.51 2.71
CA LYS A 240 -2.77 19.78 1.30
C LYS A 240 -1.55 19.85 0.41
#